data_AF-A0A6N2N7K2-F1
#
_entry.id   AF-A0A6N2N7K2-F1
#
_cell.length_a   1.000
_cell.length_b   1.000
_cell.length_c   1.000
_cell.angle_alpha   90.00
_cell.angle_beta   90.00
_cell.angle_gamma   90.00
#
_symmetry.space_group_name_H-M   'P 1'
#
loop_
_entity.id
_entity.type
_entity.pdbx_description
1 polymer ?
#
loop_
_entity_poly.entity_id
_entity_poly.type
_entity_poly.pdbx_seq_one_letter_code
_entity_poly.pdbx_strand_id
1 'polypeptide(L)'
;MWRRGKGWLQVAGKLEGLALLVIGPLRCWPGGLCLSRSIGDMDVGEFIVPVPYVKQVKLSNAGGRLIIASDGIWDALSSEMAAKSCRGLPAELAAVQVVKL
;
A
#
# COMPACT_ATOMS: atom_id res chain seq x y z
N MET A 1 1.48 -3.86 -3.17
CA MET A 1 1.89 -3.97 -1.76
C MET A 1 1.16 -5.13 -1.10
N TRP A 2 1.80 -6.31 -0.97
CA TRP A 2 1.32 -7.44 -0.17
C TRP A 2 2.49 -7.92 0.69
N ARG A 3 2.34 -7.87 2.02
CA ARG A 3 3.21 -8.58 2.97
C ARG A 3 2.78 -10.04 3.10
N ARG A 4 3.64 -10.96 2.70
CA ARG A 4 3.64 -12.35 3.20
C ARG A 4 5.08 -12.82 3.33
N GLY A 5 5.46 -13.21 4.55
CA GLY A 5 6.70 -13.93 4.82
C GLY A 5 7.94 -13.06 4.82
N LYS A 6 8.87 -13.38 5.72
CA LYS A 6 10.12 -12.66 5.93
C LYS A 6 11.04 -12.83 4.72
N GLY A 7 11.58 -11.74 4.20
CA GLY A 7 12.64 -11.73 3.18
C GLY A 7 12.24 -10.92 1.95
N TRP A 8 12.92 -9.79 1.73
CA TRP A 8 12.94 -9.14 0.44
C TRP A 8 13.79 -10.00 -0.48
N LEU A 9 13.18 -10.84 -1.31
CA LEU A 9 13.93 -11.54 -2.35
C LEU A 9 14.28 -10.50 -3.44
N GLN A 10 15.55 -10.15 -3.50
CA GLN A 10 16.12 -9.24 -4.48
C GLN A 10 16.12 -9.94 -5.85
N VAL A 11 15.34 -9.45 -6.81
CA VAL A 11 15.64 -9.69 -8.22
C VAL A 11 16.27 -8.41 -8.75
N ALA A 12 17.58 -8.28 -8.50
CA ALA A 12 18.39 -7.23 -9.11
C ALA A 12 18.60 -7.59 -10.59
N GLY A 13 18.21 -6.70 -11.49
CA GLY A 13 18.74 -6.71 -12.85
C GLY A 13 20.26 -6.60 -12.77
N LYS A 14 20.97 -7.54 -13.40
CA LYS A 14 22.42 -7.63 -13.37
C LYS A 14 23.01 -6.43 -14.12
N LEU A 15 23.42 -5.40 -13.39
CA LEU A 15 24.39 -4.40 -13.85
C LEU A 15 25.72 -4.77 -13.23
N GLU A 16 26.68 -5.12 -14.08
CA GLU A 16 28.01 -5.56 -13.65
C GLU A 16 28.73 -4.44 -12.88
N GLY A 17 29.19 -4.74 -11.67
CA GLY A 17 30.38 -4.11 -11.10
C GLY A 17 30.21 -3.10 -9.95
N LEU A 18 29.02 -2.58 -9.62
CA LEU A 18 28.86 -1.61 -8.52
C LEU A 18 27.63 -1.94 -7.67
N ALA A 19 27.85 -2.58 -6.52
CA ALA A 19 26.82 -2.78 -5.49
C ALA A 19 26.54 -1.43 -4.80
N LEU A 20 25.77 -0.56 -5.44
CA LEU A 20 25.23 0.63 -4.79
C LEU A 20 24.21 0.18 -3.74
N LEU A 21 24.43 0.59 -2.49
CA LEU A 21 23.46 0.41 -1.40
C LEU A 21 22.18 1.13 -1.78
N VAL A 22 21.16 0.40 -2.25
CA VAL A 22 19.86 0.99 -2.57
C VAL A 22 19.15 1.31 -1.25
N ILE A 23 19.15 2.60 -0.88
CA ILE A 23 18.42 3.12 0.27
C ILE A 23 17.03 3.54 -0.21
N GLY A 24 15.98 2.89 0.31
CA GLY A 24 14.58 3.23 0.03
C GLY A 24 13.71 2.02 -0.34
N PRO A 25 12.40 2.24 -0.55
CA PRO A 25 11.47 1.18 -0.98
C PRO A 25 11.83 0.64 -2.36
N LEU A 26 11.49 -0.64 -2.61
CA LEU A 26 11.70 -1.30 -3.91
C LEU A 26 10.91 -0.57 -5.00
N ARG A 27 11.58 -0.33 -6.13
CA ARG A 27 11.05 0.40 -7.29
C ARG A 27 11.14 -0.44 -8.56
N CYS A 28 10.17 -0.31 -9.47
CA CYS A 28 10.24 -0.89 -10.80
C CYS A 28 11.15 -0.05 -11.72
N TRP A 29 11.85 -0.72 -12.64
CA TRP A 29 12.69 -0.10 -13.66
C TRP A 29 12.19 -0.48 -15.06
N PRO A 30 12.26 0.42 -16.06
CA PRO A 30 12.63 1.84 -16.00
C PRO A 30 11.50 2.70 -15.40
N GLY A 31 11.84 3.79 -14.70
CA GLY A 31 10.85 4.77 -14.18
C GLY A 31 10.84 4.96 -12.66
N GLY A 32 11.36 4.03 -11.86
CA GLY A 32 11.58 4.23 -10.43
C GLY A 32 10.32 4.27 -9.57
N LEU A 33 9.21 3.67 -10.02
CA LEU A 33 7.92 3.69 -9.33
C LEU A 33 7.84 2.60 -8.24
N CYS A 34 7.34 2.92 -7.05
CA CYS A 34 7.22 2.00 -5.90
C CYS A 34 5.95 1.13 -5.91
N LEU A 35 5.27 1.03 -7.05
CA LEU A 35 3.98 0.35 -7.21
C LEU A 35 4.07 -0.65 -8.35
N SER A 36 3.24 -1.70 -8.29
CA SER A 36 3.10 -2.68 -9.39
C SER A 36 1.79 -2.52 -10.18
N ARG A 37 0.92 -1.62 -9.72
CA ARG A 37 -0.38 -1.32 -10.32
C ARG A 37 -0.65 0.16 -10.14
N SER A 38 -1.05 0.81 -11.21
CA SER A 38 -1.42 2.23 -11.23
C SER A 38 -2.15 2.53 -12.53
N ILE A 39 -2.82 3.69 -12.57
CA ILE A 39 -3.49 4.23 -13.74
C ILE A 39 -2.71 5.48 -14.16
N GLY A 40 -2.24 5.52 -15.42
CA GLY A 40 -1.59 6.70 -16.00
C GLY A 40 -0.07 6.61 -16.18
N ASP A 41 0.61 5.68 -15.51
CA ASP A 41 2.08 5.47 -15.62
C ASP A 41 2.44 4.64 -16.86
N MET A 42 2.02 5.10 -18.05
CA MET A 42 2.21 4.40 -19.33
C MET A 42 3.68 4.34 -19.77
N ASP A 43 4.51 5.26 -19.27
CA ASP A 43 5.95 5.35 -19.56
C ASP A 43 6.78 4.23 -18.92
N VAL A 44 6.26 3.59 -17.86
CA VAL A 44 6.88 2.41 -17.23
C VAL A 44 6.68 1.14 -18.07
N GLY A 45 5.72 1.13 -18.99
CA GLY A 45 5.43 0.01 -19.88
C GLY A 45 4.72 -1.15 -19.17
N GLU A 46 5.02 -2.39 -19.59
CA GLU A 46 4.30 -3.60 -19.18
C GLU A 46 4.44 -3.98 -17.69
N PHE A 47 5.34 -3.32 -16.95
CA PHE A 47 5.58 -3.60 -15.54
C PHE A 47 4.48 -3.02 -14.61
N ILE A 48 3.64 -2.11 -15.13
CA ILE A 48 2.51 -1.53 -14.39
C ILE A 48 1.20 -2.06 -14.95
N VAL A 49 0.43 -2.73 -14.09
CA VAL A 49 -0.86 -3.29 -14.47
C VAL A 49 -1.99 -2.31 -14.09
N PRO A 50 -2.76 -1.78 -15.05
CA PRO A 50 -3.88 -0.85 -14.76
C PRO A 50 -5.15 -1.56 -14.29
N VAL A 51 -5.14 -2.89 -14.23
CA VAL A 51 -6.30 -3.70 -13.84
C VAL A 51 -6.44 -3.77 -12.31
N PRO A 52 -7.62 -3.39 -11.75
CA PRO A 52 -7.85 -3.40 -10.32
C PRO A 52 -7.98 -4.82 -9.77
N TYR A 53 -7.66 -4.99 -8.49
CA TYR A 53 -7.99 -6.20 -7.73
C TYR A 53 -9.42 -6.09 -7.18
N VAL A 54 -10.27 -7.06 -7.49
CA VAL A 54 -11.67 -7.10 -7.05
C VAL A 54 -11.86 -8.21 -6.02
N LYS A 55 -12.41 -7.87 -4.85
CA LYS A 55 -12.78 -8.82 -3.81
C LYS A 55 -14.15 -8.46 -3.24
N GLN A 56 -15.03 -9.45 -3.18
CA GLN A 56 -16.33 -9.34 -2.51
C GLN A 56 -16.24 -9.96 -1.11
N VAL A 57 -16.86 -9.32 -0.13
CA VAL A 57 -16.89 -9.78 1.26
C VAL A 57 -18.32 -9.68 1.78
N LYS A 58 -18.82 -10.75 2.41
CA LYS A 58 -20.12 -10.72 3.09
C LYS A 58 -19.97 -10.01 4.43
N LEU A 59 -20.82 -9.02 4.68
CA LEU A 59 -20.90 -8.34 5.97
C LEU A 59 -21.87 -9.07 6.90
N SER A 60 -21.67 -8.92 8.20
CA SER A 60 -22.64 -9.40 9.19
C SER A 60 -23.85 -8.46 9.24
N ASN A 61 -24.98 -8.97 9.72
CA ASN A 61 -26.19 -8.15 9.92
C ASN A 61 -26.02 -7.05 10.98
N ALA A 62 -24.97 -7.14 11.81
CA ALA A 62 -24.60 -6.08 12.75
C ALA A 62 -23.95 -4.87 12.05
N GLY A 63 -23.68 -4.96 10.75
CA GLY A 63 -22.99 -3.92 9.98
C GLY A 63 -21.48 -3.93 10.19
N GLY A 64 -20.83 -2.83 9.83
CA GLY A 64 -19.39 -2.68 9.96
C GLY A 64 -18.93 -1.29 9.57
N ARG A 65 -17.65 -0.99 9.87
CA ARG A 65 -16.99 0.24 9.45
C ARG A 65 -15.90 -0.10 8.43
N LEU A 66 -15.96 0.54 7.27
CA LEU A 66 -14.93 0.47 6.25
C LEU A 66 -14.01 1.69 6.39
N ILE A 67 -12.71 1.45 6.52
CA ILE A 67 -11.67 2.50 6.55
C ILE A 67 -10.88 2.37 5.26
N ILE A 68 -10.81 3.45 4.48
CA ILE A 68 -10.05 3.55 3.24
C ILE A 68 -9.08 4.71 3.41
N ALA A 69 -7.79 4.44 3.19
CA ALA A 69 -6.72 5.44 3.28
C ALA A 69 -5.58 5.07 2.34
N SER A 70 -4.74 6.05 1.99
CA SER A 70 -3.48 5.81 1.28
C SER A 70 -2.48 5.05 2.15
N ASP A 71 -1.41 4.57 1.52
CA ASP A 71 -0.27 3.92 2.18
C ASP A 71 0.30 4.74 3.34
N GLY A 72 0.32 6.07 3.25
CA GLY A 72 0.83 6.94 4.34
C GLY A 72 0.22 6.66 5.72
N ILE A 73 -1.07 6.29 5.80
CA ILE A 73 -1.69 5.87 7.07
C ILE A 73 -1.23 4.47 7.47
N TRP A 74 -1.18 3.54 6.53
CA TRP A 74 -0.87 2.13 6.79
C TRP A 74 0.62 1.85 6.99
N ASP A 75 1.48 2.78 6.58
CA ASP A 75 2.91 2.78 6.84
C ASP A 75 3.20 3.20 8.29
N ALA A 76 2.38 4.10 8.86
CA ALA A 76 2.51 4.60 10.22
C ALA A 76 1.71 3.79 11.26
N LEU A 77 0.52 3.29 10.88
CA LEU A 77 -0.44 2.68 11.80
C LEU A 77 -0.77 1.24 11.42
N SER A 78 -0.95 0.40 12.44
CA SER A 78 -1.56 -0.92 12.24
C SER A 78 -3.07 -0.79 11.99
N SER A 79 -3.65 -1.80 11.34
CA SER A 79 -5.11 -1.86 11.11
C SER A 79 -5.91 -1.84 12.41
N GLU A 80 -5.38 -2.44 13.49
CA GLU A 80 -6.00 -2.43 14.81
C GLU A 80 -5.98 -1.04 15.45
N MET A 81 -4.85 -0.32 15.36
CA MET A 81 -4.74 1.05 15.87
C MET A 81 -5.70 2.00 15.15
N ALA A 82 -5.76 1.91 13.82
CA ALA A 82 -6.70 2.69 13.01
C ALA A 82 -8.16 2.36 13.35
N ALA A 83 -8.49 1.08 13.54
CA ALA A 83 -9.85 0.67 13.91
C ALA A 83 -10.24 1.17 15.31
N LYS A 84 -9.31 1.08 16.28
CA LYS A 84 -9.54 1.52 17.66
C LYS A 84 -9.71 3.03 17.75
N SER A 85 -8.90 3.81 17.05
CA SER A 85 -8.99 5.27 17.04
C SER A 85 -10.28 5.78 16.40
N CYS A 86 -10.76 5.08 15.36
CA CYS A 86 -12.02 5.44 14.72
C CYS A 86 -13.25 5.04 15.54
N ARG A 87 -13.14 4.14 16.52
CA ARG A 87 -14.32 3.50 17.16
C ARG A 87 -15.17 4.52 17.92
N GLY A 88 -16.50 4.43 17.75
CA GLY A 88 -17.46 5.28 18.46
C GLY A 88 -17.61 6.71 17.91
N LEU A 89 -16.74 7.13 17.00
CA LEU A 89 -16.82 8.46 16.38
C LEU A 89 -17.68 8.45 15.10
N PRO A 90 -18.34 9.56 14.74
CA PRO A 90 -18.84 9.79 13.37
C PRO A 90 -17.72 9.69 12.33
N ALA A 91 -18.05 9.33 11.09
CA ALA A 91 -17.05 9.08 10.04
C ALA A 91 -16.12 10.27 9.78
N GLU A 92 -16.68 11.48 9.73
CA GLU A 92 -15.93 12.74 9.51
C GLU A 92 -14.89 12.98 10.60
N LEU A 93 -15.29 12.86 11.87
CA LEU A 93 -14.40 13.05 13.01
C LEU A 93 -13.34 11.94 13.10
N ALA A 94 -13.71 10.70 12.78
CA ALA A 94 -12.77 9.59 12.72
C ALA A 94 -11.69 9.81 11.65
N ALA A 95 -12.06 10.32 10.47
CA ALA A 95 -11.13 10.63 9.39
C ALA A 95 -10.12 11.72 9.81
N VAL A 96 -10.58 12.77 10.49
CA VAL A 96 -9.67 13.82 11.01
C VAL A 96 -8.78 13.28 12.13
N GLN A 97 -9.31 12.40 12.98
CA GLN A 97 -8.57 11.86 14.12
C GLN A 97 -7.46 10.89 13.67
N VAL A 98 -7.73 10.02 12.70
CA VAL A 98 -6.75 9.00 12.28
C VAL A 98 -5.52 9.60 11.62
N VAL A 99 -5.65 10.78 10.99
CA VAL A 99 -4.54 11.51 10.37
C VAL A 99 -3.60 12.16 11.40
N LYS A 100 -4.07 12.36 12.64
CA LYS A 100 -3.30 13.03 13.72
C LYS A 100 -2.51 12.07 14.61
N LEU A 101 -2.58 10.77 14.35
CA LEU A 101 -1.88 9.73 15.10
C LEU A 101 -0.49 9.49 14.53
#